data_AF-A0A7C2MTR2-F1
#
_entry.id   AF-A0A7C2MTR2-F1
#
_cell.length_a   1.000
_cell.length_b   1.000
_cell.length_c   1.000
_cell.angle_alpha   90.00
_cell.angle_beta   90.00
_cell.angle_gamma   90.00
#
_symmetry.space_group_name_H-M   'P 1'
#
loop_
_entity.id
_entity.type
_entity.pdbx_description
1 polymer ?
#
loop_
_entity_poly.entity_id
_entity_poly.type
_entity_poly.pdbx_seq_one_letter_code
_entity_poly.pdbx_strand_id
1 'polypeptide(L)' 'MTYSLEELKQLQATGKTRIDWKRVDALTDADIEAAAQSDPDAPPTDRAFWREAVPVVPGETERISLENP' A
#
# COMPACT_ATOMS: atom_id res chain seq x y z
N MET A 1 -3.85 13.29 -4.89
CA MET A 1 -5.11 13.68 -4.21
C MET A 1 -4.72 14.38 -2.91
N THR A 2 -5.24 15.57 -2.64
CA THR A 2 -4.90 16.36 -1.43
C THR A 2 -6.17 16.67 -0.64
N TYR A 3 -6.01 16.81 0.68
CA TYR A 3 -7.08 17.20 1.59
C TYR A 3 -6.64 18.45 2.36
N SER A 4 -7.59 19.32 2.67
CA SER A 4 -7.41 20.35 3.67
C SER A 4 -7.54 19.78 5.09
N LEU A 5 -6.99 20.49 6.08
CA LEU A 5 -7.13 20.14 7.50
C LEU A 5 -8.60 20.05 7.95
N GLU A 6 -9.44 20.95 7.44
CA GLU A 6 -10.86 20.97 7.79
C GLU A 6 -11.61 19.77 7.21
N GLU A 7 -11.29 19.38 5.97
CA GLU A 7 -11.85 18.16 5.38
C GLU A 7 -11.42 16.91 6.16
N LEU A 8 -10.17 16.83 6.61
CA LEU A 8 -9.69 15.70 7.42
C LEU A 8 -10.45 15.60 8.76
N LYS A 9 -10.64 16.72 9.46
CA LYS A 9 -11.42 16.76 10.71
C LYS A 9 -12.86 16.30 10.48
N GLN A 10 -13.47 16.71 9.36
CA GLN A 10 -14.84 16.31 9.01
C GLN A 10 -14.94 14.82 8.66
N LEU A 11 -14.00 14.28 7.88
CA LEU A 11 -13.95 12.84 7.57
C LEU A 11 -13.77 12.01 8.84
N GLN A 12 -12.90 12.44 9.76
CA GLN A 12 -12.72 11.80 11.06
C GLN A 12 -13.99 11.85 11.91
N ALA A 13 -14.61 13.02 12.03
CA ALA A 13 -15.82 13.20 12.84
C ALA A 13 -17.03 12.40 12.31
N THR A 14 -17.12 12.23 11.00
CA THR A 14 -18.24 11.53 10.35
C THR A 14 -17.98 10.06 10.06
N GLY A 15 -16.73 9.60 10.22
CA GLY A 15 -16.31 8.25 9.80
C GLY A 15 -16.42 8.01 8.29
N LYS A 16 -16.64 9.07 7.50
CA LYS A 16 -16.77 8.95 6.05
C LYS A 16 -15.41 8.70 5.42
N THR A 17 -15.39 7.80 4.46
CA THR A 17 -14.23 7.48 3.63
C THR A 17 -14.65 7.50 2.17
N ARG A 18 -13.69 7.72 1.28
CA ARG A 18 -13.89 7.59 -0.17
C ARG A 18 -13.84 6.13 -0.64
N ILE A 19 -13.34 5.24 0.23
CA ILE A 19 -13.23 3.81 -0.04
C ILE A 19 -14.55 3.16 0.39
N ASP A 20 -15.18 2.45 -0.53
CA ASP A 20 -16.32 1.59 -0.18
C ASP A 20 -15.81 0.33 0.54
N TRP A 21 -15.72 0.41 1.86
CA TRP A 21 -15.28 -0.71 2.69
C TRP A 21 -16.25 -1.89 2.67
N LYS A 22 -17.55 -1.67 2.45
CA LYS A 22 -18.51 -2.78 2.35
C LYS A 22 -18.24 -3.62 1.11
N ARG A 23 -17.89 -2.97 -0.01
CA ARG A 23 -17.46 -3.67 -1.22
C ARG A 23 -16.16 -4.44 -1.01
N VAL A 24 -15.19 -3.86 -0.32
CA VAL A 24 -13.90 -4.53 -0.04
C VAL A 24 -14.10 -5.75 0.85
N ASP A 25 -14.91 -5.64 1.90
CA ASP A 25 -15.22 -6.72 2.82
C ASP A 25 -15.99 -7.88 2.18
N ALA A 26 -16.70 -7.62 1.07
CA ALA A 26 -17.45 -8.61 0.32
C ALA A 26 -16.63 -9.36 -0.75
N LEU A 27 -15.35 -9.00 -0.96
CA LEU A 27 -14.51 -9.68 -1.95
C LEU A 27 -14.20 -11.11 -1.51
N THR A 28 -14.27 -12.05 -2.46
CA THR A 28 -13.82 -13.42 -2.23
C THR A 28 -12.30 -13.53 -2.40
N ASP A 29 -11.70 -14.59 -1.87
CA ASP A 29 -10.27 -14.88 -2.08
C ASP A 29 -9.92 -14.97 -3.57
N ALA A 30 -10.84 -15.49 -4.40
CA ALA A 30 -10.64 -15.57 -5.85
C ALA A 30 -10.66 -14.18 -6.52
N ASP A 31 -11.50 -13.26 -6.05
CA ASP A 31 -11.52 -11.88 -6.54
C ASP A 31 -10.23 -11.15 -6.18
N ILE A 32 -9.74 -11.38 -4.95
CA ILE A 32 -8.49 -10.79 -4.45
C ILE A 32 -7.30 -11.31 -5.25
N GLU A 33 -7.21 -12.63 -5.47
CA GLU A 33 -6.13 -13.24 -6.24
C GLU A 33 -6.13 -12.75 -7.69
N ALA A 34 -7.30 -12.69 -8.34
CA ALA A 34 -7.41 -12.17 -9.70
C ALA A 34 -7.00 -10.71 -9.80
N ALA A 35 -7.39 -9.88 -8.82
CA ALA A 35 -6.99 -8.47 -8.75
C ALA A 35 -5.46 -8.34 -8.58
N ALA A 36 -4.87 -9.09 -7.65
CA ALA A 36 -3.42 -9.10 -7.41
C ALA A 36 -2.64 -9.53 -8.66
N GLN A 37 -3.08 -10.61 -9.32
CA GLN A 37 -2.44 -11.12 -10.53
C GLN A 37 -2.50 -10.13 -11.72
N SER A 38 -3.51 -9.25 -11.73
CA SER A 38 -3.71 -8.25 -12.78
C SER A 38 -2.94 -6.95 -12.58
N ASP A 39 -2.33 -6.75 -11.40
CA ASP A 39 -1.62 -5.53 -11.06
C ASP A 39 -0.22 -5.48 -11.75
N PRO A 40 0.01 -4.55 -12.69
CA PRO A 40 1.30 -4.43 -13.37
C PRO A 40 2.42 -3.93 -12.45
N ASP A 41 2.09 -3.22 -11.37
CA ASP A 41 3.06 -2.66 -10.43
C ASP A 41 3.42 -3.65 -9.30
N ALA A 42 2.66 -4.73 -9.17
CA ALA A 42 2.85 -5.77 -8.15
C ALA A 42 2.92 -7.18 -8.78
N PRO A 43 3.95 -7.48 -9.59
CA PRO A 43 4.10 -8.80 -10.19
C PRO A 43 4.18 -9.91 -9.12
N PRO A 44 3.59 -11.10 -9.35
CA PRO A 44 3.59 -12.18 -8.38
C PRO A 44 4.99 -12.67 -8.02
N THR A 45 5.21 -12.95 -6.73
CA THR A 45 6.45 -13.55 -6.21
C THR A 45 6.24 -15.04 -5.95
N ASP A 46 6.13 -15.81 -7.02
CA ASP A 46 5.86 -17.25 -6.95
C ASP A 46 7.13 -18.08 -6.65
N ARG A 47 6.98 -19.41 -6.65
CA ARG A 47 8.11 -20.33 -6.41
C ARG A 47 9.24 -20.18 -7.44
N ALA A 48 8.93 -19.83 -8.69
CA ALA A 48 9.94 -19.63 -9.71
C ALA A 48 10.72 -18.33 -9.45
N PHE A 49 10.04 -17.24 -9.08
CA PHE A 49 10.68 -16.01 -8.62
C PHE A 49 11.64 -16.28 -7.45
N TRP A 50 11.18 -16.97 -6.41
CA TRP A 50 12.00 -17.23 -5.22
C TRP A 50 13.15 -18.21 -5.44
N ARG A 51 13.11 -19.03 -6.50
CA ARG A 51 14.23 -19.90 -6.89
C ARG A 51 15.44 -19.08 -7.37
N GLU A 52 15.18 -17.92 -7.97
CA GLU A 52 16.21 -17.07 -8.60
C GLU A 52 16.52 -15.81 -7.78
N ALA A 53 15.65 -15.46 -6.82
CA ALA A 53 15.82 -14.31 -5.95
C ALA A 53 17.11 -14.42 -5.12
N VAL A 54 17.89 -13.34 -5.12
CA VAL A 54 19.11 -13.21 -4.30
C VAL A 54 18.84 -12.17 -3.21
N PRO A 55 19.07 -12.50 -1.91
CA PRO A 55 18.92 -11.53 -0.84
C PRO A 55 19.97 -10.42 -1.01
N VAL A 56 19.51 -9.16 -0.97
CA VAL A 56 20.38 -7.99 -0.98
C VAL A 56 20.44 -7.42 0.43
N VAL A 57 21.63 -7.37 1.00
CA VAL A 57 21.87 -6.67 2.27
C VAL A 57 22.11 -5.20 1.93
N PRO A 58 21.26 -4.26 2.40
CA PRO A 58 21.51 -2.84 2.18
C PRO A 58 22.78 -2.42 2.92
N GLY A 59 23.54 -1.49 2.33
CA GLY A 59 24.72 -0.92 2.97
C GLY A 59 24.37 -0.12 4.22
N GLU A 60 25.40 0.35 4.93
CA GLU A 60 25.23 1.24 6.07
C GLU A 60 24.43 2.48 5.66
N THR A 61 23.39 2.80 6.44
CA THR A 61 22.58 4.00 6.23
C THR A 61 23.16 5.13 7.08
N GLU A 62 23.43 6.28 6.46
CA GLU A 62 23.86 7.48 7.16
C GLU A 62 22.65 8.19 7.80
N ARG A 63 22.79 8.60 9.07
CA ARG A 63 21.77 9.41 9.74
C ARG A 63 21.95 10.87 9.35
N ILE A 64 20.93 11.45 8.74
CA ILE A 64 20.85 12.91 8.55
C ILE A 64 19.93 13.53 9.61
N SER A 65 20.37 14.66 10.16
CA SER A 65 19.52 15.53 10.98
C SER A 65 18.96 16.63 10.08
N LEU A 66 17.64 16.77 10.03
CA LEU A 66 17.01 17.90 9.36
C LEU A 66 17.02 19.08 10.33
N GLU A 67 17.93 20.03 10.10
CA GLU A 67 17.91 21.31 10.81
C GLU A 67 16.90 22.23 10.12
N ASN A 68 15.99 22.81 10.92
CA ASN A 68 15.02 23.79 10.43
C ASN A 68 15.78 25.12 10.14
N PRO A 69 15.56 25.79 8.99
CA PRO A 69 16.12 27.12 8.75
C PRO A 69 15.57 28.18 9.71
#